data_AF-A0A078FH64-F1
#
_entry.id   AF-A0A078FH64-F1
#
_cell.length_a   1.000
_cell.length_b   1.000
_cell.length_c   1.000
_cell.angle_alpha   90.00
_cell.angle_beta   90.00
_cell.angle_gamma   90.00
#
_symmetry.space_group_name_H-M   'P 1'
#
loop_
_entity.id
_entity.type
_entity.pdbx_description
1 polymer ?
#
loop_
_entity_poly.entity_id
_entity_poly.type
_entity_poly.pdbx_seq_one_letter_code
_entity_poly.pdbx_strand_id
1 'polypeptide(L)'
;MCSEPGSYGKDKKDVVIYSDPTDSKGFFHVALTNIKDLLHCRVKLYTSPVGTCNNPTNVNKGITGVPLSMYGYRYHSDKNLKIFSVGPFYFTGYKPALTTPKY
;
A
#
# COMPACT_ATOMS: atom_id res chain seq x y z
N MET A 1 -1.42 -6.64 1.63
CA MET A 1 -1.06 -8.08 1.67
C MET A 1 -0.42 -8.36 3.00
N CYS A 2 -0.94 -9.30 3.76
CA CYS A 2 -0.43 -9.71 5.06
C CYS A 2 -0.11 -11.20 4.98
N SER A 3 1.11 -11.57 5.32
CA SER A 3 1.49 -12.97 5.40
C SER A 3 1.32 -13.44 6.84
N GLU A 4 0.62 -14.55 7.06
CA GLU A 4 0.64 -15.18 8.38
C GLU A 4 2.02 -15.83 8.63
N PRO A 5 2.57 -15.74 9.85
CA PRO A 5 3.80 -16.46 10.18
C PRO A 5 3.53 -17.97 10.08
N GLY A 6 4.04 -18.58 9.01
CA GLY A 6 3.95 -20.02 8.82
C GLY A 6 4.68 -20.76 9.94
N SER A 7 4.05 -21.78 10.51
CA SER A 7 4.76 -22.78 11.32
C SER A 7 5.68 -23.62 10.42
N TYR A 8 6.81 -24.11 10.94
CA TYR A 8 7.70 -25.01 10.20
C TYR A 8 6.90 -26.15 9.55
N GLY A 9 6.99 -26.28 8.22
CA GLY A 9 6.30 -27.32 7.45
C GLY A 9 4.86 -27.03 7.02
N LYS A 10 4.34 -25.80 7.18
CA LYS A 10 3.03 -25.39 6.63
C LYS A 10 3.15 -24.23 5.65
N ASP A 11 2.32 -24.26 4.60
CA ASP A 11 2.23 -23.21 3.60
C ASP A 11 1.84 -21.87 4.24
N LYS A 12 2.55 -20.81 3.86
CA LYS A 12 2.23 -19.44 4.27
C LYS A 12 0.92 -19.04 3.58
N LYS A 13 -0.09 -18.69 4.38
CA LYS A 13 -1.32 -18.10 3.87
C LYS A 13 -1.14 -16.59 3.74
N ASP A 14 -1.19 -16.12 2.51
CA ASP A 14 -1.20 -14.69 2.20
C ASP A 14 -2.64 -14.17 2.17
N VAL A 15 -2.93 -13.22 3.04
CA VAL A 15 -4.21 -12.50 3.08
C VAL A 15 -4.06 -11.20 2.30
N VAL A 16 -4.85 -11.06 1.23
CA VAL A 16 -4.92 -9.82 0.47
C VAL A 16 -6.16 -9.05 0.89
N ILE A 17 -5.96 -7.81 1.34
CA ILE A 17 -7.02 -6.87 1.69
C ILE A 17 -6.93 -5.73 0.70
N TYR A 18 -8.05 -5.39 0.09
CA TYR A 18 -8.20 -4.24 -0.78
C TYR A 18 -8.82 -3.09 0.01
N SER A 19 -8.31 -1.88 -0.20
CA SER A 19 -9.02 -0.69 0.24
C SER A 19 -10.12 -0.36 -0.76
N ASP A 20 -11.02 0.51 -0.34
CA ASP A 20 -11.85 1.26 -1.28
C ASP A 20 -10.97 2.13 -2.19
N PRO A 21 -11.51 2.60 -3.34
CA PRO A 21 -10.86 3.62 -4.15
C PRO A 21 -10.45 4.83 -3.31
N THR A 22 -9.33 5.45 -3.69
CA THR A 22 -8.86 6.67 -3.04
C THR A 22 -9.91 7.77 -3.15
N ASP A 23 -10.01 8.61 -2.12
CA ASP A 23 -10.89 9.78 -2.14
C ASP A 23 -10.40 10.86 -3.12
N SER A 24 -11.14 11.97 -3.21
CA SER A 24 -10.81 13.09 -4.10
C SER A 24 -9.48 13.79 -3.77
N LYS A 25 -8.91 13.54 -2.59
CA LYS A 25 -7.60 14.05 -2.16
C LYS A 25 -6.49 13.01 -2.31
N GLY A 26 -6.81 11.80 -2.77
CA GLY A 26 -5.85 10.70 -2.96
C GLY A 26 -5.60 9.86 -1.71
N PHE A 27 -6.37 10.02 -0.63
CA PHE A 27 -6.24 9.18 0.56
C PHE A 27 -7.03 7.88 0.41
N PHE A 28 -6.47 6.79 0.93
CA PHE A 28 -7.16 5.52 1.09
C PHE A 28 -7.27 5.18 2.58
N HIS A 29 -8.35 4.51 2.95
CA HIS A 29 -8.58 4.02 4.31
C HIS A 29 -8.96 2.55 4.24
N VAL A 30 -8.46 1.75 5.18
CA VAL A 30 -8.77 0.33 5.27
C VAL A 30 -8.86 -0.07 6.73
N ALA A 31 -9.95 -0.75 7.09
CA ALA A 31 -10.12 -1.30 8.43
C ALA A 31 -9.49 -2.71 8.48
N LEU A 32 -8.58 -2.93 9.44
CA LEU A 32 -7.92 -4.21 9.66
C LEU A 32 -8.51 -4.88 10.92
N THR A 33 -9.67 -5.52 10.78
CA THR A 33 -10.42 -6.08 11.93
C THR A 33 -10.00 -7.50 12.32
N ASN A 34 -9.56 -8.32 11.36
CA ASN A 34 -9.24 -9.74 11.57
C ASN A 34 -7.77 -10.09 11.30
N ILE A 35 -6.87 -9.11 11.39
CA ILE A 35 -5.43 -9.33 11.18
C ILE A 35 -4.73 -9.31 12.54
N LYS A 36 -4.24 -10.48 12.96
CA LYS A 36 -3.54 -10.63 14.25
C LYS A 36 -2.10 -10.13 14.20
N ASP A 37 -1.42 -10.31 13.07
CA ASP A 37 -0.02 -9.96 12.92
C ASP A 37 0.18 -8.91 11.81
N LEU A 38 0.25 -7.65 12.24
CA LEU A 38 0.45 -6.49 11.37
C LEU A 38 1.92 -6.33 10.94
N LEU A 39 2.87 -6.99 11.59
CA LEU A 39 4.31 -6.86 11.27
C LEU A 39 4.63 -7.37 9.86
N HIS A 40 3.87 -8.36 9.41
CA HIS A 40 4.02 -8.98 8.10
C HIS A 40 3.09 -8.38 7.03
N CYS A 41 2.35 -7.32 7.38
CA CYS A 41 1.51 -6.59 6.43
C CYS A 41 2.30 -5.57 5.63
N ARG A 42 2.13 -5.63 4.31
CA ARG A 42 2.65 -4.67 3.34
C ARG A 42 1.52 -4.01 2.54
N VAL A 43 1.64 -2.71 2.37
CA VAL A 43 0.76 -1.88 1.55
C VAL A 43 1.42 -1.64 0.20
N LYS A 44 0.69 -1.87 -0.89
CA LYS A 44 1.17 -1.70 -2.28
C LYS A 44 0.06 -1.19 -3.18
N LEU A 45 0.44 -0.59 -4.31
CA LEU A 45 -0.47 -0.21 -5.38
C LEU A 45 -1.17 -1.43 -5.96
N TYR A 46 -2.41 -1.24 -6.40
CA TYR A 46 -3.20 -2.27 -7.07
C TYR A 46 -3.69 -1.82 -8.44
N THR A 47 -4.58 -0.83 -8.48
CA THR A 47 -5.20 -0.35 -9.72
C THR A 47 -5.24 1.18 -9.77
N SER A 48 -5.19 1.73 -10.98
CA SER A 48 -5.42 3.15 -11.23
C SER A 48 -6.78 3.37 -11.89
N PRO A 49 -7.56 4.40 -11.48
CA PRO A 49 -8.81 4.74 -12.14
C PRO A 49 -8.61 5.44 -13.50
N VAL A 50 -7.39 5.90 -13.80
CA VAL A 50 -7.07 6.64 -15.02
C VAL A 50 -6.35 5.71 -15.99
N GLY A 51 -6.99 5.39 -17.12
CA GLY A 51 -6.45 4.46 -18.11
C GLY A 51 -5.09 4.88 -18.69
N THR A 52 -4.85 6.19 -18.83
CA THR A 52 -3.57 6.73 -19.32
C THR A 52 -2.49 6.83 -18.24
N CYS A 53 -2.83 6.59 -16.96
CA CYS A 53 -1.94 6.69 -15.80
C CYS A 53 -1.97 5.38 -15.01
N ASN A 54 -1.59 4.28 -15.64
CA ASN A 54 -1.74 2.92 -15.11
C ASN A 54 -0.42 2.16 -14.90
N ASN A 55 0.74 2.81 -15.09
CA ASN A 55 2.04 2.17 -14.85
C ASN A 55 2.43 2.34 -13.37
N PRO A 56 2.43 1.28 -12.55
CA PRO A 56 2.77 1.43 -11.13
C PRO A 56 4.23 1.80 -10.99
N THR A 57 4.55 2.64 -10.00
CA THR A 57 5.93 2.98 -9.68
C THR A 57 6.36 2.34 -8.37
N ASN A 58 7.65 2.00 -8.28
CA ASN A 58 8.22 1.53 -7.01
C ASN A 58 8.72 2.68 -6.12
N VAL A 59 8.36 3.93 -6.42
CA VAL A 59 8.63 5.05 -5.51
C VAL A 59 7.88 4.81 -4.20
N ASN A 60 8.55 5.11 -3.08
CA ASN A 60 8.10 4.74 -1.74
C ASN A 60 7.73 3.24 -1.61
N LYS A 61 8.35 2.36 -2.40
CA LYS A 61 8.05 0.92 -2.43
C LYS A 61 6.61 0.61 -2.85
N GLY A 62 6.01 1.42 -3.73
CA GLY A 62 4.64 1.23 -4.22
C GLY A 62 4.36 -0.13 -4.88
N ILE A 63 5.36 -0.80 -5.47
CA ILE A 63 5.23 -2.15 -6.06
C ILE A 63 5.63 -3.23 -5.06
N THR A 64 6.82 -3.09 -4.46
CA THR A 64 7.41 -4.08 -3.53
C THR A 64 6.71 -4.13 -2.17
N GLY A 65 5.99 -3.08 -1.82
CA GLY A 65 5.18 -2.96 -0.62
C GLY A 65 5.91 -2.37 0.59
N VAL A 66 5.22 -1.48 1.30
CA VAL A 66 5.70 -0.83 2.54
C VAL A 66 5.17 -1.56 3.76
N PRO A 67 6.02 -1.95 4.72
CA PRO A 67 5.56 -2.51 5.98
C PRO A 67 4.84 -1.44 6.82
N LEU A 68 3.79 -1.84 7.54
CA LEU A 68 3.14 -0.95 8.49
C LEU A 68 4.08 -0.64 9.67
N SER A 69 4.25 0.66 9.99
CA SER A 69 5.10 1.06 11.11
C SER A 69 4.41 0.79 12.44
N MET A 70 4.87 -0.24 13.18
CA MET A 70 4.30 -0.60 14.49
C MET A 70 4.60 0.41 15.60
N TYR A 71 5.54 1.33 15.38
CA TYR A 71 5.92 2.35 16.37
C TYR A 71 5.52 3.77 15.97
N GLY A 72 5.13 3.99 14.71
CA GLY A 72 4.74 5.30 14.18
C GLY A 72 3.22 5.51 14.06
N TYR A 73 2.41 4.68 14.70
CA TYR A 73 0.95 4.80 14.62
C TYR A 73 0.44 5.96 15.48
N ARG A 74 -0.67 6.57 15.05
CA ARG A 74 -1.41 7.54 15.85
C ARG A 74 -2.50 6.82 16.64
N TYR A 75 -2.51 7.00 17.95
CA TYR A 75 -3.54 6.45 18.81
C TYR A 75 -4.66 7.47 19.02
N HIS A 76 -5.88 7.08 18.68
CA HIS A 76 -7.10 7.83 18.93
C HIS A 76 -7.86 7.18 20.08
N SER A 77 -7.61 7.66 21.30
CA SER A 77 -8.13 7.09 22.54
C SER A 77 -9.65 7.18 22.66
N ASP A 78 -10.25 8.25 22.13
CA ASP A 78 -11.70 8.48 22.08
C ASP A 78 -12.45 7.37 21.33
N LYS A 79 -11.80 6.76 20.33
CA LYS A 79 -12.37 5.69 19.50
C LYS A 79 -11.74 4.32 19.73
N ASN A 80 -10.74 4.23 20.62
CA ASN A 80 -9.88 3.05 20.78
C ASN A 80 -9.29 2.55 19.46
N LEU A 81 -8.84 3.47 18.59
CA LEU A 81 -8.32 3.16 17.26
C LEU A 81 -6.82 3.44 17.15
N LYS A 82 -6.11 2.54 16.45
CA LYS A 82 -4.72 2.73 16.01
C LYS A 82 -4.70 3.01 14.52
N ILE A 83 -4.24 4.19 14.13
CA ILE A 83 -4.13 4.61 12.73
C ILE A 83 -2.68 4.46 12.28
N PHE A 84 -2.46 3.60 11.29
CA PHE A 84 -1.16 3.41 10.65
C PHE A 84 -1.14 4.21 9.35
N SER A 85 -0.10 5.01 9.16
CA SER A 85 0.10 5.80 7.94
C SER A 85 1.31 5.32 7.16
N VAL A 86 1.22 5.43 5.84
CA VAL A 86 2.33 5.18 4.91
C VAL A 86 2.49 6.39 3.99
N GLY A 87 3.65 6.52 3.37
CA GLY A 87 3.90 7.57 2.39
C GLY A 87 3.04 7.40 1.13
N PRO A 88 2.96 8.43 0.28
CA PRO A 88 2.15 8.39 -0.93
C PRO A 88 2.73 7.39 -1.94
N PHE A 89 1.84 6.71 -2.65
CA PHE A 89 2.16 5.88 -3.80
C PHE A 89 1.53 6.48 -5.05
N TYR A 90 2.13 6.25 -6.21
CA TYR A 90 1.56 6.76 -7.45
C TYR A 90 1.83 5.86 -8.65
N PHE A 91 0.89 5.90 -9.58
CA PHE A 91 1.06 5.43 -10.94
C PHE A 91 1.61 6.58 -11.81
N THR A 92 2.28 6.24 -12.89
CA THR A 92 2.67 7.16 -13.95
C THR A 92 1.93 6.83 -15.22
N GLY A 93 1.73 7.82 -16.07
CA GLY A 93 1.34 7.56 -17.44
C GLY A 93 2.48 7.07 -18.30
N TYR A 94 2.18 6.88 -19.59
CA TYR A 94 3.23 6.71 -20.58
C TYR A 94 4.14 7.93 -20.53
N LYS A 95 5.41 7.71 -20.18
CA LYS A 95 6.44 8.70 -20.47
C LYS A 95 6.59 8.70 -21.99
N PRO A 96 6.33 9.83 -22.71
CA PRO A 96 6.90 9.93 -24.04
C PRO A 96 8.40 9.72 -23.90
N ALA A 97 9.01 8.97 -24.82
CA ALA A 97 10.46 8.82 -24.86
C ALA A 97 11.07 10.22 -24.70
N LEU A 98 12.07 10.37 -23.81
CA LEU A 98 12.86 11.58 -23.71
C LEU A 98 13.40 11.86 -25.12
N THR A 99 12.75 12.77 -25.85
CA THR A 99 13.34 13.34 -27.06
C THR A 99 14.59 14.03 -26.58
N THR A 100 15.74 13.45 -26.90
CA THR A 100 17.05 14.04 -26.67
C THR A 100 16.96 15.50 -27.10
N PRO A 101 17.21 16.47 -26.21
CA PRO A 101 17.25 17.86 -26.62
C PRO A 101 18.35 17.98 -27.68
N LYS A 102 17.95 18.35 -28.90
CA LYS A 102 18.90 18.74 -29.94
C LYS A 102 19.48 20.07 -29.50
N TYR A 103 20.70 20.03 -28.95
CA TYR A 103 21.59 21.19 -28.89
C TYR A 103 22.44 21.19 -30.16
#